data_AF-A0A1M2I699-F1
#
_entry.id   AF-A0A1M2I699-F1
#
_cell.length_a   1.000
_cell.length_b   1.000
_cell.length_c   1.000
_cell.angle_alpha   90.00
_cell.angle_beta   90.00
_cell.angle_gamma   90.00
#
_symmetry.space_group_name_H-M   'P 1'
#
loop_
_entity.id
_entity.type
_entity.pdbx_description
1 polymer ?
#
loop_
_entity_poly.entity_id
_entity_poly.type
_entity_poly.pdbx_seq_one_letter_code
_entity_poly.pdbx_strand_id
1 'polypeptide(L)'
;MSQIQFITDGAGNRVSVILPVALFEKLAGDSDLDELYEDVQNEPSASPDTLYPNEVVNILSERGCTMQAAWRIYRGMTQKQVADALGIRQATVSEFERTERPRRANIERLARLYGCTPEQLILE
;
A
#
# COMPACT_ATOMS: atom_id res chain seq x y z
N MET A 1 -2.41 46.35 -7.02
CA MET A 1 -2.25 45.84 -8.39
C MET A 1 -1.04 44.93 -8.39
N SER A 2 -1.20 43.65 -8.67
CA SER A 2 -0.06 42.72 -8.76
C SER A 2 0.71 43.00 -10.04
N GLN A 3 1.86 43.65 -9.93
CA GLN A 3 2.70 43.98 -11.09
C GLN A 3 3.52 42.75 -11.47
N ILE A 4 3.08 42.06 -12.52
CA ILE A 4 3.83 40.98 -13.13
C ILE A 4 4.93 41.59 -14.00
N GLN A 5 6.17 41.14 -13.84
CA GLN A 5 7.30 41.60 -14.65
C GLN A 5 7.86 40.44 -15.48
N PHE A 6 8.30 40.71 -16.71
CA PHE A 6 8.88 39.71 -17.58
C PHE A 6 10.36 39.95 -17.77
N ILE A 7 11.15 38.88 -17.75
CA ILE A 7 12.55 38.88 -18.13
C ILE A 7 12.63 38.29 -19.55
N THR A 8 13.34 38.99 -20.43
CA THR A 8 13.51 38.60 -21.83
C THR A 8 14.95 38.19 -22.13
N ASP A 9 15.13 37.31 -23.11
CA ASP A 9 16.45 37.00 -23.68
C ASP A 9 16.99 38.14 -24.55
N GLY A 10 18.19 37.96 -25.12
CA GLY A 10 18.83 38.94 -26.01
C GLY A 10 18.10 39.17 -27.34
N ALA A 11 17.14 38.31 -27.70
CA ALA A 11 16.29 38.44 -28.88
C ALA A 11 14.92 39.09 -28.55
N GLY A 12 14.65 39.39 -27.27
CA GLY A 12 13.40 39.99 -26.81
C GLY A 12 12.29 38.97 -26.49
N ASN A 13 12.56 37.67 -26.54
CA ASN A 13 11.58 36.66 -26.16
C ASN A 13 11.48 36.57 -24.64
N ARG A 14 10.25 36.48 -24.12
CA ARG A 14 10.02 36.31 -22.67
C ARG A 14 10.42 34.90 -22.27
N VAL A 15 11.38 34.79 -21.35
CA VAL A 15 11.92 33.50 -20.89
C VAL A 15 11.58 33.22 -19.43
N SER A 16 11.32 34.24 -18.63
CA SER A 16 10.88 34.08 -17.25
C SER A 16 10.01 35.25 -16.79
N VAL A 17 9.30 35.05 -15.68
CA VAL A 17 8.34 36.00 -15.13
C VAL A 17 8.55 36.14 -13.62
N ILE A 18 8.52 37.37 -13.11
CA ILE A 18 8.54 37.67 -11.68
C ILE A 18 7.09 37.88 -11.25
N LEU A 19 6.66 37.07 -10.29
CA LEU A 19 5.32 37.07 -9.73
C LEU A 19 5.36 37.48 -8.25
N PRO A 20 4.32 38.17 -7.74
CA PRO A 20 4.14 38.32 -6.30
C PRO A 20 3.98 36.95 -5.64
N VAL A 21 4.59 36.78 -4.45
CA VAL A 21 4.64 35.50 -3.73
C VAL A 21 3.25 34.91 -3.53
N ALA A 22 2.27 35.71 -3.10
CA ALA A 22 0.89 35.24 -2.91
C ALA A 22 0.21 34.70 -4.19
N LEU A 23 0.62 35.17 -5.37
CA LEU A 23 0.11 34.66 -6.64
C LEU A 23 0.82 33.35 -7.03
N PHE A 24 2.12 33.25 -6.77
CA PHE A 24 2.88 32.01 -6.97
C PHE A 24 2.32 30.90 -6.08
N GLU A 25 2.15 31.14 -4.77
CA GLU A 25 1.62 30.14 -3.83
C GLU A 25 0.25 29.62 -4.26
N LYS A 26 -0.62 30.51 -4.77
CA LYS A 26 -1.94 30.11 -5.27
C LYS A 26 -1.86 29.25 -6.54
N LEU A 27 -0.94 29.57 -7.45
CA LEU A 27 -0.76 28.80 -8.69
C LEU A 27 -0.08 27.46 -8.42
N ALA A 28 0.98 27.46 -7.61
CA ALA A 28 1.74 26.27 -7.23
C ALA A 28 0.87 25.26 -6.46
N GLY A 29 -0.03 25.74 -5.59
CA GLY A 29 -0.94 24.86 -4.85
C GLY A 29 -2.02 24.18 -5.70
N ASP A 30 -2.32 24.71 -6.90
CA ASP A 30 -3.36 24.18 -7.81
C ASP A 30 -2.74 23.40 -8.99
N SER A 31 -1.42 23.47 -9.16
CA SER A 31 -0.71 22.88 -10.29
C SER A 31 -0.02 21.58 -9.88
N ASP A 32 -0.43 20.49 -10.53
CA ASP A 32 0.19 19.15 -10.43
C ASP A 32 1.53 19.15 -11.19
N LEU A 33 2.53 19.87 -10.66
CA LEU A 33 3.85 20.03 -11.27
C LEU A 33 4.81 19.02 -10.65
N ASP A 34 5.11 17.94 -11.39
CA ASP A 34 6.08 16.90 -11.00
C ASP A 34 7.42 17.49 -10.51
N GLU A 35 7.87 18.61 -11.09
CA GLU A 35 9.12 19.29 -10.73
C GLU A 35 9.15 19.90 -9.31
N LEU A 36 7.99 20.06 -8.67
CA LEU A 36 7.86 20.55 -7.28
C LEU A 36 7.77 19.43 -6.25
N TYR A 37 7.68 18.17 -6.68
CA TYR A 37 7.66 17.02 -5.78
C TYR A 37 9.07 16.48 -5.60
N GLU A 38 9.43 16.17 -4.35
CA GLU A 38 10.63 15.38 -4.08
C GLU A 38 10.34 13.91 -4.44
N ASP A 39 11.29 13.24 -5.08
CA ASP A 39 11.22 11.81 -5.27
C ASP A 39 11.03 11.14 -3.91
N VAL A 40 9.90 10.46 -3.74
CA VAL A 40 9.66 9.66 -2.54
C VAL A 40 10.74 8.58 -2.53
N GLN A 41 11.67 8.68 -1.57
CA GLN A 41 12.65 7.64 -1.28
C GLN A 41 11.89 6.38 -0.85
N ASN A 42 11.52 5.53 -1.82
CA ASN A 42 11.10 4.18 -1.55
C ASN A 42 12.37 3.42 -1.14
N GLU A 43 12.70 3.44 0.14
CA GLU A 43 13.64 2.44 0.66
C GLU A 43 13.03 1.07 0.34
N PRO A 44 13.71 0.21 -0.43
CA PRO A 44 13.19 -1.11 -0.73
C PRO A 44 13.06 -1.86 0.59
N SER A 45 11.83 -1.96 1.08
CA SER A 45 11.50 -2.84 2.19
C SER A 45 11.83 -4.28 1.77
N ALA A 46 12.10 -5.15 2.75
CA ALA A 46 12.64 -6.50 2.51
C ALA A 46 11.76 -7.42 1.63
N SER A 47 10.56 -7.00 1.26
CA SER A 47 9.69 -7.63 0.25
C SER A 47 9.18 -6.61 -0.77
N PRO A 48 10.02 -6.14 -1.72
CA PRO A 48 9.70 -4.99 -2.56
C PRO A 48 8.60 -5.23 -3.61
N ASP A 49 8.23 -6.49 -3.90
CA ASP A 49 7.29 -6.83 -4.99
C ASP A 49 6.01 -7.54 -4.55
N THR A 50 5.78 -7.72 -3.25
CA THR A 50 4.55 -8.39 -2.79
C THR A 50 3.38 -7.41 -2.80
N LEU A 51 2.53 -7.51 -3.83
CA LEU A 51 1.31 -6.72 -3.94
C LEU A 51 0.19 -7.33 -3.09
N TYR A 52 -0.54 -6.49 -2.36
CA TYR A 52 -1.70 -6.91 -1.55
C TYR A 52 -2.98 -6.28 -2.10
N PRO A 53 -4.09 -7.02 -2.20
CA PRO A 53 -5.38 -6.41 -2.50
C PRO A 53 -5.76 -5.39 -1.42
N ASN A 54 -6.23 -4.21 -1.83
CA ASN A 54 -6.61 -3.14 -0.89
C ASN A 54 -7.64 -3.59 0.15
N GLU A 55 -8.59 -4.46 -0.25
CA GLU A 55 -9.58 -5.03 0.67
C GLU A 55 -8.95 -5.86 1.79
N VAL A 56 -7.88 -6.61 1.52
CA VAL A 56 -7.17 -7.39 2.53
C VAL A 56 -6.51 -6.45 3.54
N VAL A 57 -5.88 -5.37 3.06
CA VAL A 57 -5.24 -4.36 3.90
C VAL A 57 -6.27 -3.64 4.78
N ASN A 58 -7.43 -3.30 4.22
CA ASN A 58 -8.53 -2.70 4.98
C ASN A 58 -9.01 -3.65 6.09
N ILE A 59 -9.24 -4.93 5.78
CA ILE A 59 -9.65 -5.93 6.78
C ILE A 59 -8.60 -6.06 7.89
N LEU A 60 -7.31 -6.09 7.53
CA LEU A 60 -6.20 -6.17 8.47
C LEU A 60 -6.26 -5.00 9.46
N SER A 61 -6.37 -3.77 8.93
CA SER A 61 -6.39 -2.53 9.71
C SER A 61 -7.65 -2.40 10.57
N GLU A 62 -8.83 -2.56 9.97
CA GLU A 62 -10.13 -2.39 10.64
C GLU A 62 -10.35 -3.41 11.76
N ARG A 63 -9.89 -4.65 11.58
CA ARG A 63 -10.11 -5.73 12.53
C ARG A 63 -8.95 -5.98 13.48
N GLY A 64 -7.79 -5.34 13.26
CA GLY A 64 -6.57 -5.56 14.05
C GLY A 64 -6.18 -7.04 14.09
N CYS A 65 -6.27 -7.73 12.95
CA CYS A 65 -6.02 -9.16 12.87
C CYS A 65 -4.71 -9.46 12.13
N THR A 66 -4.34 -10.74 12.06
CA THR A 66 -3.16 -11.18 11.31
C THR A 66 -3.46 -11.30 9.82
N MET A 67 -2.41 -11.30 8.99
CA MET A 67 -2.56 -11.40 7.54
C MET A 67 -3.28 -12.68 7.11
N GLN A 68 -3.08 -13.80 7.82
CA GLN A 68 -3.78 -15.05 7.53
C GLN A 68 -5.29 -14.94 7.81
N ALA A 69 -5.67 -14.23 8.87
CA ALA A 69 -7.06 -13.97 9.21
C ALA A 69 -7.72 -13.00 8.20
N ALA A 70 -7.00 -11.96 7.78
CA ALA A 70 -7.47 -11.00 6.80
C ALA A 70 -7.79 -11.69 5.45
N TRP A 71 -6.87 -12.51 4.93
CA TRP A 71 -7.11 -13.30 3.72
C TRP A 71 -8.26 -14.29 3.86
N ARG A 72 -8.41 -14.94 5.01
CA ARG A 72 -9.56 -15.83 5.27
C ARG A 72 -10.89 -15.09 5.13
N ILE A 73 -10.98 -13.89 5.74
CA ILE A 73 -12.19 -13.06 5.72
C ILE A 73 -12.45 -12.52 4.30
N TYR A 74 -11.40 -12.10 3.58
CA TYR A 74 -11.49 -11.70 2.18
C TYR A 74 -12.04 -12.82 1.28
N ARG A 75 -11.70 -14.09 1.57
CA ARG A 75 -12.28 -15.26 0.89
C ARG A 75 -13.65 -15.68 1.41
N GLY A 76 -14.22 -14.96 2.38
CA GLY A 76 -15.53 -15.26 2.96
C GLY A 76 -15.57 -16.57 3.75
N MET A 77 -14.42 -17.07 4.21
CA MET A 77 -14.33 -18.37 4.89
C MET A 77 -14.40 -18.23 6.41
N THR A 78 -15.06 -19.17 7.06
CA THR A 78 -14.98 -19.35 8.52
C THR A 78 -13.75 -20.19 8.89
N GLN A 79 -13.26 -20.07 10.13
CA GLN A 79 -12.17 -20.93 10.62
C GLN A 79 -12.50 -22.42 10.51
N LYS A 80 -13.78 -22.78 10.70
CA LYS A 80 -14.26 -24.15 10.54
C LYS A 80 -14.15 -24.64 9.09
N GLN A 81 -14.60 -23.84 8.13
CA GLN A 81 -14.48 -24.19 6.70
C GLN A 81 -13.01 -24.37 6.27
N VAL A 82 -12.11 -23.52 6.77
CA VAL A 82 -10.67 -23.67 6.53
C VAL A 82 -10.14 -24.96 7.15
N ALA A 83 -10.56 -25.25 8.39
CA ALA A 83 -10.16 -26.47 9.08
C ALA A 83 -10.63 -27.73 8.34
N ASP A 84 -11.89 -27.75 7.90
CA ASP A 84 -12.49 -28.83 7.13
C ASP A 84 -11.76 -29.02 5.78
N ALA A 85 -11.45 -27.92 5.08
CA ALA A 85 -10.72 -27.96 3.81
C ALA A 85 -9.26 -28.46 3.96
N LEU A 86 -8.63 -28.17 5.10
CA LEU A 86 -7.26 -28.59 5.38
C LEU A 86 -7.19 -29.94 6.13
N GLY A 87 -8.32 -30.52 6.54
CA GLY A 87 -8.35 -31.74 7.37
C GLY A 87 -7.68 -31.55 8.74
N ILE A 88 -7.79 -30.36 9.32
CA ILE A 88 -7.24 -30.02 10.65
C ILE A 88 -8.36 -29.61 11.61
N ARG A 89 -8.03 -29.36 12.88
CA ARG A 89 -9.01 -28.88 13.86
C ARG A 89 -9.22 -27.37 13.72
N GLN A 90 -10.42 -26.88 13.97
CA GLN A 90 -10.71 -25.43 14.00
C GLN A 90 -9.78 -24.68 14.99
N ALA A 91 -9.49 -25.27 16.14
CA ALA A 91 -8.56 -24.71 17.11
C ALA A 91 -7.15 -24.48 16.53
N THR A 92 -6.70 -25.33 15.61
CA THR A 92 -5.41 -25.18 14.93
C THR A 92 -5.41 -23.97 13.98
N VAL A 93 -6.53 -23.70 13.29
CA VAL A 93 -6.67 -22.48 12.46
C VAL A 93 -6.64 -21.23 13.35
N SER A 94 -7.33 -21.26 14.49
CA SER A 94 -7.29 -20.17 15.47
C SER A 94 -5.88 -19.92 16.00
N GLU A 95 -5.09 -20.96 16.26
CA GLU A 95 -3.69 -20.84 16.65
C GLU A 95 -2.82 -20.22 15.55
N PHE A 96 -3.04 -20.60 14.28
CA PHE A 96 -2.34 -19.99 13.15
C PHE A 96 -2.64 -18.49 13.04
N GLU A 97 -3.90 -18.10 13.22
CA GLU A 97 -4.32 -16.70 13.17
C GLU A 97 -3.86 -15.86 14.37
N ARG A 98 -3.35 -16.49 15.44
CA ARG A 98 -2.74 -15.81 16.59
C ARG A 98 -1.21 -15.68 16.50
N THR A 99 -0.58 -16.40 15.58
CA THR A 99 0.87 -16.47 15.49
C THR A 99 1.36 -15.59 14.35
N GLU A 100 2.17 -14.59 14.66
CA GLU A 100 2.74 -13.68 13.65
C GLU A 100 3.76 -14.37 12.73
N ARG A 101 4.41 -15.44 13.21
CA ARG A 101 5.39 -16.24 12.45
C ARG A 101 5.00 -17.72 12.36
N PRO A 102 4.00 -18.08 11.54
CA PRO A 102 3.60 -19.47 11.37
C PRO A 102 4.69 -20.29 10.69
N ARG A 103 4.67 -21.62 10.92
CA ARG A 103 5.58 -22.54 10.22
C ARG A 103 5.33 -22.48 8.71
N ARG A 104 6.41 -22.48 7.91
CA ARG A 104 6.33 -22.35 6.45
C ARG A 104 5.38 -23.35 5.78
N ALA A 105 5.40 -24.61 6.23
CA ALA A 105 4.50 -25.65 5.72
C ALA A 105 3.00 -25.33 5.91
N ASN A 106 2.62 -24.62 6.97
CA ASN A 106 1.24 -24.22 7.22
C ASN A 106 0.84 -23.04 6.33
N ILE A 107 1.76 -22.09 6.13
CA ILE A 107 1.58 -20.94 5.24
C ILE A 107 1.36 -21.41 3.81
N GLU A 108 2.19 -22.32 3.31
CA GLU A 108 2.04 -22.88 1.96
C GLU A 108 0.69 -23.58 1.77
N ARG A 109 0.15 -24.24 2.81
CA ARG A 109 -1.19 -24.86 2.77
C ARG A 109 -2.30 -23.82 2.73
N LEU A 110 -2.21 -22.78 3.56
CA LEU A 110 -3.18 -21.69 3.57
C LEU A 110 -3.16 -20.88 2.27
N ALA A 111 -1.96 -20.59 1.75
CA ALA A 111 -1.76 -19.85 0.51
C ALA A 111 -2.43 -20.56 -0.68
N ARG A 112 -2.25 -21.88 -0.78
CA ARG A 112 -2.95 -22.70 -1.79
C ARG A 112 -4.47 -22.65 -1.64
N LEU A 113 -4.98 -22.71 -0.41
CA LEU A 113 -6.42 -22.65 -0.15
C LEU A 113 -7.01 -21.27 -0.49
N TYR A 114 -6.30 -20.21 -0.15
CA TYR A 114 -6.73 -18.83 -0.39
C TYR A 114 -6.38 -18.32 -1.78
N GLY A 115 -5.65 -19.07 -2.60
CA GLY A 115 -5.23 -18.65 -3.93
C GLY A 115 -4.37 -17.38 -3.90
N CYS A 116 -3.40 -17.33 -2.99
CA CYS A 116 -2.39 -16.28 -2.85
C CYS A 116 -1.00 -16.89 -2.71
N THR A 117 0.05 -16.07 -2.67
CA THR A 117 1.41 -16.55 -2.40
C THR A 117 1.68 -16.64 -0.90
N PRO A 118 2.63 -17.50 -0.45
CA PRO A 118 3.02 -17.56 0.96
C PRO A 118 3.49 -16.23 1.54
N GLU A 119 4.17 -15.41 0.74
CA GLU A 119 4.69 -14.09 1.12
C GLU A 119 3.54 -13.13 1.44
N GLN A 120 2.42 -13.23 0.70
CA GLN A 120 1.22 -12.42 0.97
C GLN A 120 0.51 -12.77 2.30
N LEU A 121 0.93 -13.82 2.99
CA LEU A 121 0.37 -14.24 4.28
C LEU A 121 1.23 -13.86 5.48
N ILE A 122 2.30 -13.11 5.25
CA ILE A 122 3.26 -12.66 6.27
C ILE A 122 3.45 -11.15 6.07
N LEU A 123 3.38 -10.39 7.16
CA LEU A 123 3.86 -9.01 7.17
C LEU A 123 5.23 -9.06 7.86
N GLU A 124 6.30 -8.65 7.19
CA GLU A 124 7.64 -8.56 7.79
C GLU A 124 7.77 -7.38 8.77
#